data_AF-A0A7C0YQH8-F1
#
_entry.id   AF-A0A7C0YQH8-F1
#
_cell.length_a   1.000
_cell.length_b   1.000
_cell.length_c   1.000
_cell.angle_alpha   90.00
_cell.angle_beta   90.00
_cell.angle_gamma   90.00
#
_symmetry.space_group_name_H-M   'P 1'
#
loop_
_entity.id
_entity.type
_entity.pdbx_description
1 polymer ?
#
loop_
_entity_poly.entity_id
_entity_poly.type
_entity_poly.pdbx_seq_one_letter_code
_entity_poly.pdbx_strand_id
1 'polypeptide(L)' 'MTFKYKQVLIVRKDLEMSCGKIAVQVAHASIMAAEECRKRRPEWFNQWRQEGQKKVVIKVKN' A
#
# COMPACT_ATOMS: atom_id res chain seq x y z
N MET A 1 -16.17 -9.39 -8.46
CA MET A 1 -15.91 -7.96 -8.16
C MET A 1 -14.64 -7.55 -8.87
N THR A 2 -14.69 -6.49 -9.68
CA THR A 2 -13.52 -5.98 -10.42
C THR A 2 -13.04 -4.72 -9.74
N PHE A 3 -11.78 -4.71 -9.26
CA PHE A 3 -11.15 -3.53 -8.66
C PHE A 3 -10.41 -2.76 -9.75
N LYS A 4 -10.72 -1.48 -9.93
CA LYS A 4 -10.01 -0.59 -10.85
C LYS A 4 -8.77 0.02 -10.18
N TYR A 5 -8.82 0.25 -8.86
CA TYR A 5 -7.71 0.82 -8.10
C TYR A 5 -7.14 -0.17 -7.09
N LYS A 6 -5.83 -0.10 -6.87
CA LYS A 6 -5.13 -0.84 -5.83
C LYS A 6 -3.90 -0.06 -5.37
N GLN A 7 -3.52 -0.26 -4.11
CA GLN A 7 -2.22 0.16 -3.60
C GLN A 7 -1.29 -1.06 -3.57
N VAL A 8 -0.09 -0.93 -4.13
CA VAL A 8 0.93 -1.99 -4.10
C VAL A 8 2.06 -1.55 -3.17
N LEU A 9 2.39 -2.39 -2.19
CA LEU A 9 3.36 -2.13 -1.14
C LEU A 9 4.53 -3.10 -1.33
N ILE A 10 5.73 -2.58 -1.51
CA ILE A 10 6.92 -3.37 -1.84
C ILE A 10 7.78 -3.51 -0.60
N VAL A 11 8.11 -4.75 -0.24
CA VAL A 11 8.95 -5.07 0.92
C VAL A 11 10.26 -5.68 0.46
N ARG A 12 11.37 -5.10 0.92
CA ARG A 12 12.72 -5.65 0.77
C ARG A 12 12.89 -6.89 1.64
N LYS A 13 13.08 -8.05 1.01
CA LYS A 13 13.22 -9.34 1.73
C LYS A 13 14.63 -9.57 2.28
N ASP A 14 15.62 -8.91 1.70
CA ASP A 14 17.04 -8.95 2.05
C ASP A 14 17.36 -8.30 3.41
N LEU A 15 16.45 -7.50 3.96
CA LEU A 15 16.60 -6.90 5.30
C LEU A 15 16.24 -7.83 6.46
N GLU A 16 15.85 -9.08 6.17
CA GLU A 16 15.54 -10.14 7.16
C GLU A 16 14.62 -9.70 8.32
N MET A 17 13.70 -8.76 8.04
CA MET A 17 12.80 -8.22 9.05
C MET A 17 11.82 -9.29 9.56
N SER A 18 11.54 -9.24 10.87
CA SER A 18 10.49 -10.04 11.48
C SER A 18 9.10 -9.70 10.91
N CYS A 19 8.15 -10.64 11.00
CA CYS A 19 6.78 -10.45 10.48
C CYS A 19 6.12 -9.16 11.03
N GLY A 20 6.26 -8.91 12.34
CA GLY A 20 5.73 -7.69 12.97
C GLY A 20 6.37 -6.40 12.44
N LYS A 21 7.70 -6.39 12.23
CA LYS A 21 8.39 -5.24 11.63
C LYS A 21 7.91 -4.99 10.20
N ILE A 22 7.74 -6.04 9.40
CA ILE A 22 7.18 -5.93 8.04
C ILE A 22 5.78 -5.31 8.10
N ALA A 23 4.91 -5.81 8.97
CA ALA A 23 3.54 -5.31 9.08
C ALA A 23 3.49 -3.81 9.40
N VAL A 24 4.30 -3.33 10.36
CA VAL A 24 4.37 -1.92 10.73
C VAL A 24 4.90 -1.07 9.57
N GLN A 25 5.94 -1.51 8.87
CA GLN A 25 6.49 -0.78 7.72
C GLN A 25 5.49 -0.70 6.56
N VAL A 26 4.79 -1.79 6.28
CA VAL A 26 3.71 -1.83 5.27
C VAL A 26 2.58 -0.87 5.66
N ALA A 27 2.20 -0.80 6.94
CA ALA A 27 1.19 0.13 7.43
C ALA A 27 1.62 1.60 7.27
N HIS A 28 2.85 1.94 7.66
CA HIS A 28 3.41 3.29 7.48
C HIS A 28 3.39 3.70 6.00
N ALA A 29 3.94 2.85 5.13
CA ALA A 29 3.98 3.11 3.69
C ALA A 29 2.57 3.26 3.09
N SER A 30 1.62 2.44 3.56
CA SER A 30 0.22 2.49 3.11
C SER A 30 -0.44 3.83 3.43
N ILE A 31 -0.31 4.32 4.66
CA ILE A 31 -0.93 5.58 5.10
C ILE A 31 -0.26 6.77 4.42
N MET A 32 1.07 6.79 4.36
CA MET A 32 1.81 7.89 3.71
C MET A 32 1.44 8.02 2.23
N ALA A 33 1.43 6.91 1.48
CA ALA A 33 1.07 6.94 0.07
C ALA A 33 -0.41 7.24 -0.16
N ALA A 34 -1.30 6.79 0.73
CA ALA A 34 -2.72 7.11 0.67
C ALA A 34 -2.98 8.60 0.92
N GLU A 35 -2.31 9.20 1.89
CA GLU A 35 -2.39 10.63 2.19
C GLU A 35 -1.84 11.48 1.04
N GLU A 36 -0.72 11.06 0.43
CA GLU A 36 -0.19 11.72 -0.75
C GLU A 36 -1.15 11.67 -1.94
N CYS A 37 -1.76 10.50 -2.17
CA CYS A 37 -2.78 10.31 -3.19
C CYS A 37 -4.02 11.18 -2.90
N ARG A 38 -4.46 11.26 -1.64
CA ARG A 38 -5.57 12.12 -1.23
C ARG A 38 -5.33 13.60 -1.55
N LYS A 39 -4.09 14.09 -1.41
CA LYS A 39 -3.71 15.47 -1.72
C LYS A 39 -3.57 15.72 -3.22
N ARG A 40 -2.91 14.81 -3.96
CA ARG A 40 -2.56 15.03 -5.38
C ARG A 40 -3.61 14.52 -6.38
N ARG A 41 -4.36 13.47 -6.01
CA ARG A 41 -5.30 12.72 -6.84
C ARG A 41 -6.53 12.30 -6.01
N PRO A 42 -7.28 13.26 -5.44
CA PRO A 42 -8.42 12.96 -4.56
C PRO A 42 -9.46 12.02 -5.22
N GLU A 43 -9.62 12.09 -6.54
CA GLU A 43 -10.48 11.21 -7.33
C GLU A 43 -10.02 9.73 -7.28
N TRP A 44 -8.72 9.47 -7.37
CA TRP A 44 -8.18 8.11 -7.26
C TRP A 44 -8.32 7.59 -5.84
N PHE A 45 -8.03 8.42 -4.84
CA PHE A 45 -8.19 8.06 -3.44
C PHE A 45 -9.64 7.69 -3.11
N ASN A 46 -10.61 8.51 -3.56
CA ASN A 46 -12.02 8.28 -3.32
C ASN A 46 -12.52 7.00 -4.00
N GLN A 47 -12.16 6.77 -5.27
CA GLN A 47 -12.54 5.54 -5.99
C GLN A 47 -11.91 4.30 -5.35
N TRP A 48 -10.61 4.34 -5.04
CA TRP A 48 -9.94 3.26 -4.31
C TRP A 48 -10.59 2.96 -2.96
N ARG A 49 -10.98 3.99 -2.20
CA ARG A 49 -11.65 3.83 -0.90
C ARG A 49 -13.05 3.23 -1.05
N GLN A 50 -13.83 3.68 -2.03
CA GLN A 50 -15.16 3.14 -2.34
C GLN A 50 -15.08 1.68 -2.80
N GLU A 51 -14.01 1.31 -3.50
CA GLU A 51 -13.71 -0.07 -3.89
C GLU A 51 -13.16 -0.93 -2.73
N GLY A 52 -13.27 -0.50 -1.47
CA GLY A 52 -12.81 -1.28 -0.32
C GLY A 52 -11.29 -1.27 -0.14
N GLN A 53 -10.62 -0.23 -0.64
CA GLN A 53 -9.24 0.12 -0.32
C GLN A 53 -8.23 -1.04 -0.52
N LYS A 54 -8.32 -1.73 -1.66
CA LYS A 54 -7.49 -2.90 -2.00
C LYS A 54 -6.00 -2.63 -1.86
N LYS A 55 -5.29 -3.50 -1.13
CA LYS A 55 -3.84 -3.45 -0.92
C LYS A 55 -3.22 -4.79 -1.32
N VAL A 56 -2.05 -4.74 -1.94
CA VAL A 56 -1.27 -5.93 -2.31
C VAL A 56 0.16 -5.72 -1.85
N VAL A 57 0.66 -6.62 -1.01
CA VAL A 57 2.05 -6.58 -0.52
C VAL A 57 2.87 -7.56 -1.35
N ILE A 58 3.96 -7.09 -1.95
CA ILE A 58 4.89 -7.91 -2.72
C ILE A 58 6.30 -7.83 -2.15
N LYS A 59 7.08 -8.88 -2.36
CA LYS A 59 8.49 -8.97 -1.95
C LYS A 59 9.40 -8.69 -3.12
N VAL A 60 10.51 -8.00 -2.87
CA VAL A 60 11.63 -7.84 -3.81
C VAL A 60 12.91 -8.32 -3.15
N LYS A 61 13.86 -8.75 -3.99
CA LYS A 61 15.26 -8.92 -3.63
C LYS A 61 16.04 -7.81 -4.32
N ASN A 62 16.89 -7.12 -3.58
CA ASN A 62 17.98 -6.35 -4.16
C ASN A 62 19.21 -7.23 -4.31
#